data_AF-A0A3B9EIQ0-F1
#
_entry.id   AF-A0A3B9EIQ0-F1
#
_cell.length_a   1.000
_cell.length_b   1.000
_cell.length_c   1.000
_cell.angle_alpha   90.00
_cell.angle_beta   90.00
_cell.angle_gamma   90.00
#
_symmetry.space_group_name_H-M   'P 1'
#
loop_
_entity.id
_entity.type
_entity.pdbx_description
1 polymer ?
#
loop_
_entity_poly.entity_id
_entity_poly.type
_entity_poly.pdbx_seq_one_letter_code
_entity_poly.pdbx_strand_id
1 'polypeptide(L)' 'KAGGNYLSSYLIGREARVRGFGEGIALGADGLLSEGAGENLFIVKDGVLMTPPAAASILQGITRDSV' A
#
# COMPACT_ATOMS: atom_id res chain seq x y z
N LYS A 1 13.04 -4.95 -2.19
CA LYS A 1 12.07 -5.70 -3.02
C LYS A 1 12.57 -7.13 -3.16
N ALA A 2 11.85 -8.10 -2.61
CA ALA A 2 12.24 -9.51 -2.65
C ALA A 2 11.01 -10.38 -2.89
N GLY A 3 11.18 -11.56 -3.50
CA GLY A 3 10.07 -12.44 -3.86
C GLY A 3 9.20 -12.86 -2.67
N GLY A 4 9.82 -13.17 -1.52
CA GLY A 4 9.09 -13.57 -0.31
C GLY A 4 8.08 -12.54 0.21
N ASN A 5 8.30 -11.25 -0.07
CA ASN A 5 7.40 -10.18 0.35
C ASN A 5 6.03 -10.27 -0.34
N TYR A 6 5.98 -10.86 -1.54
CA TYR A 6 4.77 -10.92 -2.36
C TYR A 6 3.72 -11.90 -1.87
N LEU A 7 4.05 -12.75 -0.88
CA LEU A 7 3.02 -13.57 -0.23
C LEU A 7 2.01 -12.67 0.50
N SER A 8 2.49 -11.61 1.16
CA SER A 8 1.60 -10.61 1.80
C SER A 8 0.75 -9.89 0.75
N SER A 9 1.38 -9.36 -0.31
CA SER A 9 0.70 -8.73 -1.45
C SER A 9 -0.38 -9.62 -2.06
N TYR A 10 -0.10 -10.90 -2.24
CA TYR A 10 -1.06 -11.86 -2.77
C TYR A 10 -2.30 -11.98 -1.87
N LEU A 11 -2.12 -12.10 -0.56
CA LEU A 11 -3.24 -12.22 0.38
C LEU A 11 -4.12 -10.95 0.38
N ILE A 12 -3.49 -9.77 0.43
CA ILE A 12 -4.19 -8.47 0.41
C ILE A 12 -5.05 -8.34 -0.87
N GLY A 13 -4.43 -8.53 -2.03
CA GLY A 13 -5.15 -8.38 -3.29
C GLY A 13 -6.15 -9.51 -3.56
N ARG A 14 -5.88 -10.73 -3.09
CA ARG A 14 -6.83 -11.86 -3.21
C ARG A 14 -8.10 -11.59 -2.41
N GLU A 15 -7.98 -11.15 -1.15
CA GLU A 15 -9.15 -10.86 -0.32
C GLU A 15 -10.03 -9.77 -0.95
N ALA A 16 -9.41 -8.68 -1.41
CA ALA A 16 -10.12 -7.59 -2.08
C ALA A 16 -10.90 -8.09 -3.31
N ARG A 17 -10.24 -8.87 -4.18
CA ARG A 17 -10.86 -9.41 -5.41
C ARG A 17 -12.00 -10.39 -5.11
N VAL A 18 -11.83 -11.27 -4.12
CA VAL A 18 -12.90 -12.22 -3.70
C VAL A 18 -14.14 -11.47 -3.21
N ARG A 19 -13.97 -10.28 -2.63
CA ARG A 19 -15.07 -9.41 -2.17
C ARG A 19 -15.59 -8.44 -3.25
N GLY A 20 -15.08 -8.51 -4.49
CA GLY A 20 -15.53 -7.69 -5.61
C GLY A 20 -14.88 -6.31 -5.72
N PHE A 21 -13.80 -6.04 -5.00
CA PHE A 21 -13.03 -4.79 -5.10
C PHE A 21 -11.90 -4.90 -6.14
N GLY A 22 -11.43 -3.75 -6.61
CA GLY A 22 -10.33 -3.68 -7.59
C GLY A 22 -8.96 -4.03 -7.00
N GLU A 23 -8.67 -3.56 -5.79
CA GLU A 23 -7.42 -3.83 -5.08
C GLU A 23 -7.59 -3.68 -3.56
N GLY A 24 -6.68 -4.28 -2.79
CA GLY A 24 -6.65 -4.18 -1.33
C GLY A 24 -5.65 -3.12 -0.84
N ILE A 25 -6.02 -2.42 0.24
CA ILE A 25 -5.13 -1.52 0.99
C ILE A 25 -4.81 -2.18 2.32
N ALA A 26 -3.52 -2.29 2.63
CA ALA A 26 -3.04 -2.91 3.85
C ALA A 26 -2.83 -1.89 4.97
N LEU A 27 -2.94 -2.40 6.19
CA LEU A 27 -2.49 -1.72 7.39
C LEU A 27 -1.15 -2.30 7.84
N GLY A 28 -0.33 -1.47 8.49
CA GLY A 28 0.82 -1.92 9.27
C GLY A 28 0.36 -2.70 10.51
N ALA A 29 1.32 -3.33 11.19
CA ALA A 29 1.05 -4.04 12.44
C ALA A 29 0.57 -3.12 13.58
N ASP A 30 0.78 -1.81 13.43
CA ASP A 30 0.28 -0.73 14.30
C ASP A 30 -1.16 -0.29 13.97
N GLY A 31 -1.78 -0.88 12.94
CA GLY A 31 -3.13 -0.53 12.48
C GLY A 31 -3.20 0.76 11.66
N LEU A 32 -2.07 1.37 11.30
CA LEU A 32 -2.02 2.56 10.44
C LEU A 32 -1.90 2.18 8.97
N LEU A 33 -2.20 3.13 8.07
CA LEU A 33 -2.10 2.89 6.62
C LEU A 33 -0.66 2.55 6.21
N SER A 34 -0.54 1.46 5.45
CA SER A 34 0.72 1.03 4.81
C SER A 34 0.66 1.33 3.31
N GLU A 35 0.47 0.33 2.46
CA GLU A 35 0.38 0.47 1.01
C GLU A 35 -0.67 -0.48 0.42
N GLY A 36 -0.90 -0.37 -0.89
CA GLY A 36 -1.70 -1.34 -1.63
C GLY A 36 -0.97 -2.68 -1.79
N ALA A 37 -1.61 -3.67 -2.39
CA ALA A 37 -0.97 -4.96 -2.66
C ALA A 37 0.29 -4.83 -3.54
N GLY A 38 0.31 -3.87 -4.47
CA GLY A 38 1.40 -3.67 -5.44
C GLY A 38 1.89 -2.23 -5.61
N GLU A 39 1.33 -1.28 -4.86
CA GLU A 39 1.47 0.16 -5.12
C GLU A 39 1.50 0.98 -3.84
N ASN A 40 2.23 2.11 -3.85
CA ASN A 40 2.17 3.06 -2.74
C ASN A 40 0.84 3.82 -2.74
N LEU A 41 0.40 4.25 -1.55
CA LEU A 41 -0.85 4.98 -1.36
C LEU A 41 -0.61 6.49 -1.18
N PHE A 42 -1.47 7.29 -1.80
CA PHE A 42 -1.52 8.74 -1.63
C PHE A 42 -2.94 9.19 -1.31
N ILE A 43 -3.08 10.23 -0.50
CA ILE A 43 -4.34 10.89 -0.16
C ILE A 43 -4.18 12.37 -0.45
N VAL A 44 -5.13 12.96 -1.15
CA VAL A 44 -5.26 14.43 -1.25
C VAL A 44 -6.42 14.84 -0.39
N LYS A 45 -6.15 15.69 0.60
CA LYS A 45 -7.18 16.26 1.48
C LYS A 45 -6.88 17.72 1.71
N ASP A 46 -7.89 18.58 1.55
CA ASP A 46 -7.77 20.02 1.76
C ASP A 46 -6.62 20.66 0.94
N GLY A 47 -6.40 20.16 -0.28
CA GLY A 47 -5.32 20.60 -1.17
C GLY A 47 -3.91 20.08 -0.80
N VAL A 48 -3.79 19.29 0.27
CA VAL A 48 -2.52 18.73 0.74
C VAL A 48 -2.38 17.28 0.28
N LEU A 49 -1.27 16.97 -0.39
CA LEU A 49 -0.87 15.60 -0.74
C LEU A 49 -0.18 14.94 0.46
N MET A 50 -0.66 13.75 0.83
CA MET A 50 -0.15 12.94 1.94
C MET A 50 0.13 11.52 1.47
N THR A 51 1.15 10.89 2.02
CA THR A 51 1.47 9.48 1.82
C THR A 51 2.06 8.92 3.11
N PRO A 52 1.88 7.62 3.41
CA PRO A 52 2.50 7.00 4.57
C PRO A 52 4.04 7.20 4.60
N PRO A 53 4.64 7.33 5.80
CA PRO A 53 6.08 7.48 5.94
C PRO A 53 6.79 6.18 5.54
N ALA A 54 8.07 6.26 5.19
CA ALA A 54 8.86 5.08 4.78
C ALA A 54 8.94 3.97 5.85
N ALA A 55 8.70 4.31 7.12
CA ALA A 55 8.66 3.36 8.23
C ALA A 55 7.33 2.58 8.34
N ALA A 56 6.29 2.93 7.57
CA ALA A 56 4.95 2.32 7.62
C ALA A 56 4.86 0.98 6.88
N SER A 57 5.91 0.16 6.93
CA SER A 57 5.99 -1.15 6.25
C SER A 57 5.75 -1.10 4.74
N ILE A 58 6.10 0.01 4.08
CA ILE A 58 5.92 0.21 2.64
C ILE A 58 7.21 -0.05 1.84
N LEU A 59 7.08 -0.32 0.55
CA LEU A 59 8.20 -0.22 -0.39
C LEU A 59 8.55 1.26 -0.63
N GLN A 60 9.85 1.59 -0.65
CA GLN A 60 10.32 2.87 -1.16
C GLN A 60 10.20 2.91 -2.70
N GLY A 61 9.00 3.17 -3.20
CA GLY A 61 8.69 3.13 -4.62
C GLY A 61 9.27 4.32 -5.39
N ILE A 62 9.81 4.05 -6.57
CA ILE A 62 10.39 5.08 -7.46
C ILE A 62 9.29 6.01 -8.00
N THR A 63 8.13 5.46 -8.37
CA THR A 63 6.98 6.29 -8.78
C THR A 63 6.50 7.19 -7.65
N ARG A 64 6.52 6.72 -6.40
CA ARG A 64 6.21 7.55 -5.24
C ARG A 64 7.20 8.71 -5.06
N ASP A 65 8.47 8.47 -5.34
CA ASP A 65 9.52 9.49 -5.25
C ASP A 65 9.41 10.58 -6.34
N SER A 66 8.84 10.22 -7.50
CA SER A 66 8.63 11.17 -8.61
C SER A 66 7.40 12.06 -8.51
N VAL A 67 6.49 11.77 -7.57
CA VAL A 67 5.22 12.50 -7.37
C VAL A 67 5.38 13.49 -6.24
#